data_AF-A0A1V6FFN7-F1
#
_entry.id   AF-A0A1V6FFN7-F1
#
_cell.length_a   1.000
_cell.length_b   1.000
_cell.length_c   1.000
_cell.angle_alpha   90.00
_cell.angle_beta   90.00
_cell.angle_gamma   90.00
#
_symmetry.space_group_name_H-M   'P 1'
#
loop_
_entity.id
_entity.type
_entity.pdbx_description
1 polymer ?
#
loop_
_entity_poly.entity_id
_entity_poly.type
_entity_poly.pdbx_seq_one_letter_code
_entity_poly.pdbx_strand_id
1 'polypeptide(L)'
;MRLSGYPSITPTTILLFYLSLFHSWLLYAAVGSLKGTLNMSETNTYISTRGGVAGVDFLSAVMMGLADDGGLLLPASLPDVRERLDSWRSLAYPELAAAVMADFVGDTIPADVLLDLLRRSYSTFTVPEVVPIVPCGNLYIAELFHGPTLAFKDIALQFLGNLFEYILGRTGGKLNILGATSGDTGSAAIHGVRGKAGIDIFIMFPDGRVSPLQERQMTTVPDRNVHCIAVEGTFDDGQRVLKEIFNDLAFKRQYHLGAVNSVNWARVLAQVVYYFWAAFRVREQSGAQAVQVAVPTGNFGDIFAGYIALRMGAPIERLILATNENDILSRFFNRGDYSLGTVSPTLSPSMDIQVASNFERYLYYRIGEDSTRVRDLMATFARDRKITIQDDGDPVFAAGRGDTAMTLDAIQRYHKQHGYILDPHTAVGVAVAESFPSQVPTICLATAHPAKFSAAITQALGADLAKHPALEALKNLPVRRVTLKPEKSVVQAYMAAELARR
;
A
#
# COMPACT_ATOMS: atom_id res chain seq x y z
N MET A 1 24.94 16.96 -52.83
CA MET A 1 25.04 15.72 -53.64
C MET A 1 25.22 14.56 -52.64
N ARG A 2 24.60 13.40 -52.92
CA ARG A 2 24.11 12.40 -51.94
C ARG A 2 25.19 11.63 -51.16
N LEU A 3 24.85 11.30 -49.91
CA LEU A 3 25.40 10.18 -49.12
C LEU A 3 24.51 8.94 -49.32
N SER A 4 25.09 7.75 -49.52
CA SER A 4 24.43 6.47 -49.23
C SER A 4 25.40 5.29 -49.22
N GLY A 5 25.38 4.51 -48.13
CA GLY A 5 26.01 3.20 -48.02
C GLY A 5 25.59 2.49 -46.73
N TYR A 6 24.52 1.70 -46.79
CA TYR A 6 24.17 0.68 -45.79
C TYR A 6 24.21 -0.70 -46.45
N PRO A 7 24.63 -1.78 -45.77
CA PRO A 7 24.67 -3.11 -46.36
C PRO A 7 23.27 -3.74 -46.41
N SER A 8 23.00 -4.48 -47.48
CA SER A 8 21.77 -5.24 -47.69
C SER A 8 21.72 -6.49 -46.81
N ILE A 9 20.64 -6.63 -46.06
CA ILE A 9 20.31 -7.84 -45.29
C ILE A 9 19.77 -8.88 -46.27
N THR A 10 20.42 -10.04 -46.34
CA THR A 10 20.01 -11.16 -47.21
C THR A 10 18.89 -11.98 -46.55
N PRO A 11 18.02 -12.64 -47.34
CA PRO A 11 16.92 -13.48 -46.84
C PRO A 11 17.36 -14.57 -45.86
N THR A 12 18.61 -15.02 -45.96
CA THR A 12 19.21 -16.05 -45.10
C THR A 12 19.42 -15.56 -43.66
N THR A 13 19.72 -14.27 -43.47
CA THR A 13 19.89 -13.66 -42.13
C THR A 13 18.55 -13.51 -41.41
N ILE A 14 17.47 -13.29 -42.15
CA ILE A 14 16.10 -13.21 -41.62
C ILE A 14 15.64 -14.62 -41.18
N LEU A 15 15.93 -15.66 -41.96
CA LEU A 15 15.54 -17.03 -41.64
C LEU A 15 16.25 -17.56 -40.37
N LEU A 16 17.53 -17.24 -40.17
CA LEU A 16 18.28 -17.59 -38.95
C LEU A 16 17.75 -16.86 -37.71
N PHE A 17 17.28 -15.62 -37.86
CA PHE A 17 16.68 -14.85 -36.77
C PHE A 17 15.35 -15.49 -36.31
N TYR A 18 14.48 -15.89 -37.25
CA TYR A 18 13.23 -16.58 -36.93
C TYR A 18 13.43 -17.99 -36.37
N LEU A 19 14.43 -18.74 -36.83
CA LEU A 19 14.78 -20.05 -36.27
C LEU A 19 15.28 -19.96 -34.82
N SER A 20 16.01 -18.89 -34.46
CA SER A 20 16.46 -18.64 -33.08
C SER A 20 15.32 -18.27 -32.11
N LEU A 21 14.31 -17.55 -32.62
CA LEU A 21 13.09 -17.22 -31.89
C LEU A 21 12.20 -18.45 -31.70
N PHE A 22 12.12 -19.34 -32.70
CA PHE A 22 11.36 -20.58 -32.64
C PHE A 22 11.98 -21.59 -31.66
N HIS A 23 13.33 -21.68 -31.61
CA HIS A 23 14.04 -22.52 -30.63
C HIS A 23 13.90 -21.99 -29.19
N SER A 24 13.93 -20.66 -29.01
CA SER A 24 13.69 -20.05 -27.68
C SER A 24 12.26 -20.26 -27.20
N TRP A 25 11.27 -20.26 -28.11
CA TRP A 25 9.88 -20.54 -27.79
C TRP A 25 9.64 -22.01 -27.43
N LEU A 26 10.28 -22.96 -28.14
CA LEU A 26 10.24 -24.39 -27.81
C LEU A 26 10.91 -24.72 -26.48
N LEU A 27 12.01 -24.04 -26.09
CA LEU A 27 12.57 -24.18 -24.75
C LEU A 27 11.67 -23.60 -23.67
N TYR A 28 10.98 -22.47 -23.93
CA TYR A 28 9.99 -21.91 -22.99
C TYR A 28 8.75 -22.81 -22.83
N ALA A 29 8.28 -23.40 -23.94
CA ALA A 29 7.16 -24.35 -23.94
C ALA A 29 7.53 -25.69 -23.29
N ALA A 30 8.77 -26.17 -23.46
CA ALA A 30 9.26 -27.40 -22.83
C ALA A 30 9.49 -27.24 -21.31
N VAL A 31 9.92 -26.07 -20.84
CA VAL A 31 9.97 -25.74 -19.40
C VAL A 31 8.55 -25.54 -18.83
N GLY A 32 7.58 -25.13 -19.65
CA GLY A 32 6.16 -25.05 -19.29
C GLY A 32 5.42 -26.40 -19.21
N SER A 33 5.96 -27.47 -19.79
CA SER A 33 5.26 -28.78 -19.95
C SER A 33 5.59 -29.82 -18.86
N LEU A 34 6.42 -29.47 -17.87
CA LEU A 34 6.70 -30.33 -16.70
C LEU A 34 5.92 -29.93 -15.44
N LYS A 35 4.92 -29.06 -15.56
CA LYS A 35 3.93 -28.86 -14.50
C LYS A 35 2.98 -30.05 -14.49
N GLY A 36 3.21 -30.98 -13.57
CA GLY A 36 2.16 -31.90 -13.15
C GLY A 36 0.89 -31.12 -12.86
N THR A 37 -0.22 -31.59 -13.42
CA THR A 37 -1.56 -31.04 -13.26
C THR A 37 -1.99 -31.20 -11.79
N LEU A 38 -1.48 -30.33 -10.93
CA LEU A 38 -2.12 -30.04 -9.65
C LEU A 38 -3.37 -29.23 -9.98
N ASN A 39 -4.54 -29.76 -9.61
CA ASN A 39 -5.80 -29.02 -9.60
C ASN A 39 -5.61 -27.78 -8.70
N MET A 40 -5.16 -26.67 -9.28
CA MET A 40 -5.16 -25.39 -8.60
C MET A 40 -6.61 -24.95 -8.46
N SER A 41 -7.06 -24.81 -7.22
CA SER A 41 -8.31 -24.11 -6.91
C SER A 41 -8.29 -22.72 -7.57
N GLU A 42 -9.41 -22.30 -8.19
CA GLU A 42 -9.54 -20.95 -8.78
C GLU A 42 -9.29 -19.84 -7.74
N THR A 43 -9.42 -20.13 -6.44
CA THR A 43 -9.15 -19.21 -5.32
C THR A 43 -7.69 -18.79 -5.19
N ASN A 44 -6.75 -19.53 -5.77
CA ASN A 44 -5.31 -19.34 -5.54
C ASN A 44 -4.60 -18.64 -6.71
N THR A 45 -5.36 -18.19 -7.71
CA THR A 45 -4.83 -17.52 -8.90
C THR A 45 -5.22 -16.05 -8.91
N TYR A 46 -4.44 -15.25 -9.63
CA TYR A 46 -4.61 -13.81 -9.74
C TYR A 46 -4.89 -13.38 -11.17
N ILE A 47 -5.71 -12.35 -11.28
CA ILE A 47 -6.12 -11.69 -12.53
C ILE A 47 -5.83 -10.19 -12.45
N SER A 48 -5.68 -9.54 -13.59
CA SER A 48 -5.69 -8.08 -13.68
C SER A 48 -7.12 -7.56 -13.75
N THR A 49 -7.40 -6.43 -13.09
CA THR A 49 -8.65 -5.65 -13.25
C THR A 49 -8.95 -5.27 -14.70
N ARG A 50 -7.94 -5.30 -15.58
CA ARG A 50 -8.06 -4.98 -17.01
C ARG A 50 -8.00 -6.22 -17.91
N GLY A 51 -7.94 -7.42 -17.33
CA GLY A 51 -8.12 -8.71 -18.04
C GLY A 51 -6.97 -9.15 -18.96
N GLY A 52 -5.87 -8.42 -19.04
CA GLY A 52 -4.68 -8.77 -19.83
C GLY A 52 -3.70 -9.71 -19.12
N VAL A 53 -3.93 -9.99 -17.83
CA VAL A 53 -3.16 -10.96 -17.03
C VAL A 53 -4.14 -11.87 -16.29
N ALA A 54 -3.90 -13.18 -16.32
CA ALA A 54 -4.69 -14.19 -15.60
C ALA A 54 -3.84 -15.43 -15.28
N GLY A 55 -4.27 -16.21 -14.29
CA GLY A 55 -3.65 -17.50 -13.96
C GLY A 55 -2.26 -17.39 -13.33
N VAL A 56 -1.89 -16.23 -12.79
CA VAL A 56 -0.62 -16.06 -12.08
C VAL A 56 -0.78 -16.43 -10.61
N ASP A 57 0.24 -17.05 -10.02
CA ASP A 57 0.23 -17.44 -8.61
C ASP A 57 0.54 -16.25 -7.68
N PHE A 58 0.38 -16.44 -6.36
CA PHE A 58 0.60 -15.39 -5.37
C PHE A 58 1.98 -14.74 -5.44
N LEU A 59 3.05 -15.55 -5.49
CA LEU A 59 4.42 -15.02 -5.50
C LEU A 59 4.69 -14.23 -6.79
N SER A 60 4.19 -14.70 -7.92
CA SER A 60 4.26 -14.00 -9.20
C SER A 60 3.48 -12.68 -9.16
N ALA A 61 2.29 -12.67 -8.56
CA ALA A 61 1.51 -11.46 -8.39
C ALA A 61 2.21 -10.42 -7.50
N VAL A 62 2.85 -10.88 -6.42
CA VAL A 62 3.63 -10.02 -5.51
C VAL A 62 4.85 -9.44 -6.21
N MET A 63 5.59 -10.23 -7.01
CA MET A 63 6.77 -9.75 -7.74
C MET A 63 6.40 -8.85 -8.93
N MET A 64 5.28 -9.11 -9.61
CA MET A 64 4.78 -8.30 -10.71
C MET A 64 4.34 -6.92 -10.19
N GLY A 65 3.62 -6.88 -9.07
CA GLY A 65 3.15 -5.64 -8.44
C GLY A 65 2.02 -4.98 -9.23
N LEU A 66 2.38 -4.25 -10.30
CA LEU A 66 1.43 -3.71 -11.28
C LEU A 66 1.35 -4.65 -12.48
N ALA A 67 0.16 -4.97 -12.96
CA ALA A 67 0.01 -5.87 -14.10
C ALA A 67 0.58 -5.26 -15.40
N ASP A 68 1.04 -6.11 -16.32
CA ASP A 68 1.67 -5.69 -17.57
C ASP A 68 0.71 -4.91 -18.51
N ASP A 69 -0.60 -5.08 -18.32
CA ASP A 69 -1.66 -4.33 -19.02
C ASP A 69 -2.00 -2.98 -18.35
N GLY A 70 -1.23 -2.61 -17.32
CA GLY A 70 -1.43 -1.41 -16.51
C GLY A 70 -2.57 -1.50 -15.50
N GLY A 71 -3.24 -2.66 -15.40
CA GLY A 71 -4.26 -2.92 -14.39
C GLY A 71 -3.67 -3.36 -13.05
N LEU A 72 -4.55 -3.63 -12.09
CA LEU A 72 -4.20 -4.02 -10.73
C LEU A 72 -4.51 -5.50 -10.51
N LEU A 73 -3.60 -6.21 -9.83
CA LEU A 73 -3.81 -7.63 -9.55
C LEU A 73 -4.83 -7.83 -8.42
N LEU A 74 -5.71 -8.81 -8.59
CA LEU A 74 -6.72 -9.28 -7.64
C LEU A 74 -6.79 -10.81 -7.70
N PRO A 75 -7.21 -11.47 -6.61
CA PRO A 75 -7.52 -12.90 -6.65
C PRO A 75 -8.70 -13.13 -7.61
N ALA A 76 -8.65 -14.24 -8.36
CA ALA A 76 -9.70 -14.58 -9.32
C ALA A 76 -11.06 -14.85 -8.65
N SER A 77 -11.05 -15.29 -7.39
CA SER A 77 -12.23 -15.41 -6.54
C SER A 77 -11.89 -15.08 -5.09
N LEU A 78 -12.88 -14.61 -4.32
CA LEU A 78 -12.74 -14.32 -2.90
C LEU A 78 -13.22 -15.51 -2.07
N PRO A 79 -12.45 -15.98 -1.08
CA PRO A 79 -12.89 -17.07 -0.21
C PRO A 79 -14.02 -16.61 0.72
N ASP A 80 -15.01 -17.47 0.92
CA ASP A 80 -16.00 -17.32 2.00
C ASP A 80 -15.43 -17.94 3.28
N VAL A 81 -15.38 -17.16 4.36
CA VAL A 81 -14.74 -17.56 5.61
C VAL A 81 -15.72 -17.62 6.79
N ARG A 82 -17.04 -17.46 6.55
CA ARG A 82 -18.04 -17.35 7.62
C ARG A 82 -18.03 -18.54 8.58
N GLU A 83 -17.82 -19.75 8.08
CA GLU A 83 -17.75 -20.97 8.89
C GLU A 83 -16.48 -21.06 9.76
N ARG A 84 -15.44 -20.27 9.46
CA ARG A 84 -14.15 -20.26 10.17
C ARG A 84 -14.04 -19.17 11.23
N LEU A 85 -14.94 -18.18 11.23
CA LEU A 85 -14.87 -16.99 12.10
C LEU A 85 -14.76 -17.34 13.59
N ASP A 86 -15.52 -18.32 14.06
CA ASP A 86 -15.52 -18.70 15.47
C ASP A 86 -14.17 -19.26 15.93
N SER A 87 -13.51 -20.03 15.06
CA SER A 87 -12.16 -20.57 15.32
C SER A 87 -11.11 -19.46 15.30
N TRP A 88 -11.26 -18.47 14.43
CA TRP A 88 -10.31 -17.38 14.23
C TRP A 88 -10.33 -16.35 15.37
N ARG A 89 -11.47 -16.16 16.02
CA ARG A 89 -11.65 -15.18 17.11
C ARG A 89 -10.64 -15.37 18.26
N SER A 90 -10.16 -16.58 18.51
CA SER A 90 -9.22 -16.86 19.61
C SER A 90 -7.74 -16.77 19.24
N LEU A 91 -7.44 -16.61 17.95
CA LEU A 91 -6.06 -16.59 17.45
C LEU A 91 -5.36 -15.29 17.86
N ALA A 92 -4.05 -15.39 18.15
CA ALA A 92 -3.17 -14.23 18.21
C ALA A 92 -2.96 -13.63 16.81
N TYR A 93 -2.49 -12.39 16.74
CA TYR A 93 -2.48 -11.64 15.48
C TYR A 93 -1.69 -12.32 14.34
N PRO A 94 -0.46 -12.85 14.55
CA PRO A 94 0.28 -13.55 13.49
C PRO A 94 -0.43 -14.82 13.00
N GLU A 95 -1.05 -15.57 13.90
CA GLU A 95 -1.82 -16.78 13.59
C GLU A 95 -3.11 -16.44 12.83
N LEU A 96 -3.80 -15.37 13.23
CA LEU A 96 -4.95 -14.86 12.47
C LEU A 96 -4.52 -14.42 11.07
N ALA A 97 -3.39 -13.70 10.95
CA ALA A 97 -2.85 -13.31 9.67
C ALA A 97 -2.58 -14.53 8.77
N ALA A 98 -1.96 -15.57 9.31
CA ALA A 98 -1.68 -16.80 8.58
C ALA A 98 -2.98 -17.48 8.11
N ALA A 99 -3.99 -17.54 8.99
CA ALA A 99 -5.28 -18.14 8.68
C ALA A 99 -6.07 -17.36 7.61
N VAL A 100 -6.09 -16.03 7.69
CA VAL A 100 -6.75 -15.14 6.70
C VAL A 100 -6.04 -15.20 5.34
N MET A 101 -4.71 -15.28 5.33
CA MET A 101 -3.91 -15.28 4.11
C MET A 101 -3.82 -16.64 3.41
N ALA A 102 -4.09 -17.75 4.12
CA ALA A 102 -3.85 -19.10 3.62
C ALA A 102 -4.48 -19.36 2.24
N ASP A 103 -5.75 -19.00 2.05
CA ASP A 103 -6.47 -19.22 0.79
C ASP A 103 -5.91 -18.37 -0.36
N PHE A 104 -5.39 -17.16 -0.07
CA PHE A 104 -4.81 -16.28 -1.08
C PHE A 104 -3.40 -16.70 -1.50
N VAL A 105 -2.66 -17.32 -0.57
CA VAL A 105 -1.29 -17.78 -0.77
C VAL A 105 -1.29 -19.16 -1.43
N GLY A 106 -2.26 -20.02 -1.08
CA GLY A 106 -2.32 -21.40 -1.54
C GLY A 106 -1.04 -22.16 -1.25
N ASP A 107 -0.67 -23.09 -2.14
CA ASP A 107 0.53 -23.93 -1.97
C ASP A 107 1.84 -23.23 -2.35
N THR A 108 1.83 -21.92 -2.65
CA THR A 108 3.03 -21.19 -3.08
C THR A 108 4.03 -20.97 -1.94
N ILE A 109 3.54 -20.96 -0.70
CA ILE A 109 4.32 -20.86 0.54
C ILE A 109 3.78 -21.92 1.50
N PRO A 110 4.63 -22.83 2.02
CA PRO A 110 4.23 -23.74 3.09
C PRO A 110 3.65 -23.00 4.31
N ALA A 111 2.64 -23.57 4.96
CA ALA A 111 1.90 -22.89 6.02
C ALA A 111 2.78 -22.51 7.24
N ASP A 112 3.72 -23.37 7.62
CA ASP A 112 4.70 -23.13 8.66
C ASP A 112 5.66 -21.98 8.30
N VAL A 113 6.08 -21.91 7.04
CA VAL A 113 6.90 -20.82 6.50
C VAL A 113 6.14 -19.50 6.46
N LEU A 114 4.86 -19.52 6.06
CA LEU A 114 4.01 -18.32 6.08
C LEU A 114 3.86 -17.78 7.50
N LEU A 115 3.60 -18.67 8.47
CA LEU A 115 3.48 -18.28 9.88
C LEU A 115 4.80 -17.72 10.43
N ASP A 116 5.95 -18.30 10.09
CA ASP A 116 7.26 -17.76 10.46
C ASP A 116 7.49 -16.35 9.89
N LEU A 117 7.19 -16.15 8.60
CA LEU A 117 7.29 -14.83 7.96
C LEU A 117 6.44 -13.78 8.70
N LEU A 118 5.20 -14.14 9.06
CA LEU A 118 4.28 -13.24 9.76
C LEU A 118 4.73 -12.96 11.19
N ARG A 119 5.19 -13.97 11.93
CA ARG A 119 5.75 -13.79 13.28
C ARG A 119 6.97 -12.86 13.28
N ARG A 120 7.91 -13.05 12.34
CA ARG A 120 9.06 -12.14 12.16
C ARG A 120 8.67 -10.73 11.74
N SER A 121 7.60 -10.59 10.95
CA SER A 121 7.11 -9.28 10.51
C SER A 121 6.53 -8.50 11.69
N TYR A 122 5.68 -9.14 12.47
CA TYR A 122 4.95 -8.49 13.56
C TYR A 122 5.73 -8.42 14.87
N SER A 123 6.84 -9.15 15.04
CA SER A 123 7.75 -8.98 16.18
C SER A 123 8.44 -7.62 16.23
N THR A 124 8.35 -6.82 15.16
CA THR A 124 8.87 -5.45 15.11
C THR A 124 7.92 -4.42 15.73
N PHE A 125 6.72 -4.84 16.14
CA PHE A 125 5.72 -3.99 16.78
C PHE A 125 5.95 -3.94 18.29
N THR A 126 5.70 -2.79 18.90
CA THR A 126 5.97 -2.55 20.33
C THR A 126 4.93 -3.15 21.26
N VAL A 127 3.84 -3.70 20.71
CA VAL A 127 2.71 -4.30 21.45
C VAL A 127 2.39 -5.69 20.88
N PRO A 128 2.15 -6.71 21.71
CA PRO A 128 1.92 -8.09 21.26
C PRO A 128 0.64 -8.25 20.44
N GLU A 129 -0.36 -7.39 20.66
CA GLU A 129 -1.62 -7.37 19.90
C GLU A 129 -1.44 -6.91 18.46
N VAL A 130 -0.32 -6.24 18.14
CA VAL A 130 -0.02 -5.52 16.88
C VAL A 130 -0.96 -4.34 16.64
N VAL A 131 -2.28 -4.54 16.82
CA VAL A 131 -3.36 -3.56 16.69
C VAL A 131 -4.20 -3.54 17.97
N PRO A 132 -3.80 -2.77 18.99
CA PRO A 132 -4.62 -2.54 20.18
C PRO A 132 -5.94 -1.84 19.82
N ILE A 133 -6.99 -2.18 20.57
CA ILE A 133 -8.32 -1.54 20.46
C ILE A 133 -8.57 -0.75 21.73
N VAL A 134 -8.71 0.57 21.58
CA VAL A 134 -8.90 1.51 22.70
C VAL A 134 -10.32 2.08 22.65
N PRO A 135 -11.19 1.78 23.63
CA PRO A 135 -12.46 2.47 23.78
C PRO A 135 -12.23 3.97 24.05
N CYS A 136 -12.85 4.83 23.26
CA CYS A 136 -12.70 6.28 23.39
C CYS A 136 -14.04 6.98 23.13
N GLY A 137 -14.71 7.39 24.21
CA GLY A 137 -16.07 7.90 24.12
C GLY A 137 -17.05 6.83 23.63
N ASN A 138 -17.77 7.12 22.55
CA ASN A 138 -18.71 6.18 21.91
C ASN A 138 -18.08 5.38 20.76
N LEU A 139 -16.78 5.53 20.53
CA LEU A 139 -16.04 4.89 19.44
C LEU A 139 -14.98 3.93 20.01
N TYR A 140 -14.48 3.07 19.14
CA TYR A 140 -13.29 2.25 19.38
C TYR A 140 -12.19 2.68 18.44
N ILE A 141 -11.00 2.97 18.96
CA ILE A 141 -9.85 3.34 18.17
C ILE A 141 -8.98 2.10 17.93
N ALA A 142 -8.80 1.71 16.68
CA ALA A 142 -7.88 0.64 16.30
C ALA A 142 -6.50 1.24 16.00
N GLU A 143 -5.56 1.09 16.93
CA GLU A 143 -4.24 1.71 16.85
C GLU A 143 -3.32 0.93 15.89
N LEU A 144 -3.10 1.46 14.68
CA LEU A 144 -2.28 0.80 13.64
C LEU A 144 -0.82 1.29 13.64
N PHE A 145 -0.40 2.06 14.65
CA PHE A 145 0.84 2.81 14.67
C PHE A 145 1.90 2.27 15.65
N HIS A 146 1.79 1.02 16.07
CA HIS A 146 2.78 0.40 16.97
C HIS A 146 3.96 -0.25 16.26
N GLY A 147 4.04 -0.08 14.94
CA GLY A 147 5.15 -0.55 14.12
C GLY A 147 6.38 0.36 14.20
N PRO A 148 7.50 -0.03 13.55
CA PRO A 148 8.79 0.65 13.66
C PRO A 148 8.80 2.10 13.18
N THR A 149 7.83 2.51 12.36
CA THR A 149 7.75 3.87 11.82
C THR A 149 6.54 4.65 12.32
N LEU A 150 5.79 4.07 13.25
CA LEU A 150 4.62 4.65 13.90
C LEU A 150 3.49 5.01 12.93
N ALA A 151 3.29 4.19 11.89
CA ALA A 151 2.19 4.35 10.94
C ALA A 151 1.68 2.99 10.43
N PHE A 152 0.41 2.93 10.05
CA PHE A 152 -0.28 1.71 9.61
C PHE A 152 0.38 0.98 8.43
N LYS A 153 1.18 1.71 7.64
CA LYS A 153 1.93 1.16 6.50
C LYS A 153 2.91 0.07 6.95
N ASP A 154 3.35 0.10 8.21
CA ASP A 154 4.24 -0.91 8.78
C ASP A 154 3.63 -2.31 8.73
N ILE A 155 2.31 -2.46 8.96
CA ILE A 155 1.62 -3.76 8.98
C ILE A 155 1.84 -4.50 7.65
N ALA A 156 1.70 -3.78 6.56
CA ALA A 156 1.89 -4.31 5.22
C ALA A 156 3.37 -4.43 4.83
N LEU A 157 4.19 -3.43 5.15
CA LEU A 157 5.55 -3.31 4.61
C LEU A 157 6.57 -4.19 5.35
N GLN A 158 6.35 -4.49 6.63
CA GLN A 158 7.14 -5.49 7.35
C GLN A 158 6.95 -6.89 6.75
N PHE A 159 5.69 -7.26 6.47
CA PHE A 159 5.37 -8.51 5.78
C PHE A 159 5.93 -8.55 4.36
N LEU A 160 5.69 -7.51 3.56
CA LEU A 160 6.15 -7.46 2.17
C LEU A 160 7.67 -7.58 2.06
N GLY A 161 8.42 -6.94 2.95
CA GLY A 161 9.88 -7.05 2.95
C GLY A 161 10.35 -8.47 3.25
N ASN A 162 9.80 -9.12 4.28
CA ASN A 162 10.12 -10.52 4.59
C ASN A 162 9.74 -11.46 3.44
N LEU A 163 8.61 -11.19 2.77
CA LEU A 163 8.16 -11.95 1.62
C LEU A 163 9.09 -11.78 0.41
N PHE A 164 9.56 -10.57 0.11
CA PHE A 164 10.54 -10.36 -0.95
C PHE A 164 11.84 -11.10 -0.69
N GLU A 165 12.38 -11.03 0.53
CA GLU A 165 13.60 -11.74 0.90
C GLU A 165 13.44 -13.27 0.76
N TYR A 166 12.27 -13.81 1.15
CA TYR A 166 11.94 -15.22 0.92
C TYR A 166 11.93 -15.59 -0.57
N ILE A 167 11.28 -14.79 -1.42
CA ILE A 167 11.21 -15.03 -2.87
C ILE A 167 12.60 -14.96 -3.51
N LEU A 168 13.37 -13.93 -3.16
CA LEU A 168 14.71 -13.70 -3.72
C LEU A 168 15.70 -14.77 -3.25
N GLY A 169 15.61 -15.21 -2.00
CA GLY A 169 16.42 -16.31 -1.47
C GLY A 169 16.19 -17.63 -2.21
N ARG A 170 14.95 -17.91 -2.64
CA ARG A 170 14.61 -19.11 -3.43
C ARG A 170 15.05 -19.03 -4.89
N THR A 171 15.09 -17.84 -5.46
CA THR A 171 15.39 -17.62 -6.89
C THR A 171 16.83 -17.23 -7.15
N GLY A 172 17.60 -16.89 -6.11
CA GLY A 172 18.91 -16.25 -6.26
C GLY A 172 18.82 -14.83 -6.86
N GLY A 173 17.64 -14.24 -6.85
CA GLY A 173 17.35 -12.96 -7.49
C GLY A 173 17.87 -11.75 -6.71
N LYS A 174 17.84 -10.59 -7.37
CA LYS A 174 18.04 -9.27 -6.75
C LYS A 174 16.84 -8.37 -7.02
N LEU A 175 16.58 -7.44 -6.10
CA LEU A 175 15.53 -6.43 -6.24
C LEU A 175 16.08 -5.06 -5.80
N ASN A 176 16.14 -4.12 -6.75
CA ASN A 176 16.56 -2.77 -6.44
C ASN A 176 15.33 -1.85 -6.44
N ILE A 177 14.87 -1.49 -5.25
CA ILE A 177 13.68 -0.68 -5.05
C ILE A 177 14.02 0.78 -5.30
N LEU A 178 13.28 1.44 -6.19
CA LEU A 178 13.32 2.89 -6.35
C LEU A 178 11.95 3.49 -6.00
N GLY A 179 11.95 4.52 -5.17
CA GLY A 179 10.72 5.21 -4.74
C GLY A 179 10.90 6.71 -4.54
N ALA A 180 9.79 7.43 -4.55
CA ALA A 180 9.70 8.84 -4.15
C ALA A 180 8.69 8.98 -3.01
N THR A 181 8.97 9.84 -2.03
CA THR A 181 8.10 10.03 -0.86
C THR A 181 7.98 11.49 -0.41
N SER A 182 6.86 11.81 0.22
CA SER A 182 6.66 13.01 1.03
C SER A 182 6.97 12.79 2.52
N GLY A 183 7.37 11.58 2.93
CA GLY A 183 7.84 11.27 4.28
C GLY A 183 7.49 9.84 4.74
N ASP A 184 6.24 9.61 5.10
CA ASP A 184 5.81 8.39 5.82
C ASP A 184 6.02 7.10 5.02
N THR A 185 5.64 7.10 3.75
CA THR A 185 5.72 5.89 2.92
C THR A 185 7.17 5.44 2.74
N GLY A 186 8.11 6.38 2.59
CA GLY A 186 9.53 6.05 2.46
C GLY A 186 10.09 5.43 3.74
N SER A 187 9.73 5.98 4.90
CA SER A 187 10.16 5.43 6.20
C SER A 187 9.73 3.98 6.37
N ALA A 188 8.45 3.67 6.13
CA ALA A 188 7.91 2.32 6.28
C ALA A 188 8.48 1.35 5.24
N ALA A 189 8.73 1.81 4.00
CA ALA A 189 9.37 0.98 2.98
C ALA A 189 10.82 0.65 3.34
N ILE A 190 11.59 1.64 3.80
CA ILE A 190 12.96 1.46 4.30
C ILE A 190 12.97 0.46 5.45
N HIS A 191 12.12 0.63 6.45
CA HIS A 191 12.09 -0.27 7.60
C HIS A 191 11.59 -1.67 7.24
N GLY A 192 10.80 -1.83 6.18
CA GLY A 192 10.39 -3.15 5.68
C GLY A 192 11.54 -3.93 5.06
N VAL A 193 12.52 -3.26 4.44
CA VAL A 193 13.58 -3.93 3.68
C VAL A 193 15.01 -3.68 4.17
N ARG A 194 15.22 -2.85 5.19
CA ARG A 194 16.54 -2.62 5.78
C ARG A 194 17.18 -3.94 6.22
N GLY A 195 18.45 -4.12 5.87
CA GLY A 195 19.24 -5.32 6.18
C GLY A 195 18.90 -6.56 5.36
N LYS A 196 17.88 -6.54 4.49
CA LYS A 196 17.43 -7.73 3.75
C LYS A 196 18.37 -8.13 2.63
N ALA A 197 18.63 -9.43 2.54
CA ALA A 197 19.50 -10.01 1.52
C ALA A 197 18.88 -9.88 0.12
N GLY A 198 19.70 -9.58 -0.89
CA GLY A 198 19.26 -9.44 -2.28
C GLY A 198 18.42 -8.17 -2.56
N ILE A 199 18.27 -7.26 -1.59
CA ILE A 199 17.46 -6.04 -1.74
C ILE A 199 18.31 -4.79 -1.50
N ASP A 200 18.22 -3.83 -2.43
CA ASP A 200 18.62 -2.43 -2.26
C ASP A 200 17.38 -1.54 -2.26
N ILE A 201 17.39 -0.44 -1.50
CA ILE A 201 16.32 0.55 -1.55
C ILE A 201 16.86 1.97 -1.69
N PHE A 202 16.35 2.67 -2.71
CA PHE A 202 16.66 4.06 -3.06
C PHE A 202 15.40 4.89 -2.90
N ILE A 203 15.37 5.76 -1.88
CA ILE A 203 14.22 6.63 -1.61
C ILE A 203 14.60 8.09 -1.87
N MET A 204 13.91 8.68 -2.86
CA MET A 204 13.95 10.11 -3.14
C MET A 204 12.93 10.86 -2.28
N PHE A 205 13.34 11.98 -1.71
CA PHE A 205 12.46 12.91 -1.00
C PHE A 205 12.90 14.36 -1.24
N PRO A 206 11.97 15.33 -1.27
CA PRO A 206 12.35 16.72 -1.52
C PRO A 206 13.13 17.31 -0.35
N ASP A 207 14.31 17.89 -0.65
CA ASP A 207 15.20 18.46 0.36
C ASP A 207 14.51 19.63 1.09
N GLY A 208 14.52 19.59 2.43
CA GLY A 208 13.91 20.61 3.28
C GLY A 208 12.38 20.69 3.23
N ARG A 209 11.68 19.75 2.57
CA ARG A 209 10.20 19.74 2.46
C ARG A 209 9.54 18.52 3.09
N VAL A 210 10.29 17.70 3.81
CA VAL A 210 9.78 16.60 4.65
C VAL A 210 9.90 17.03 6.11
N SER A 211 8.97 16.59 6.97
CA SER A 211 9.09 16.84 8.42
C SER A 211 10.45 16.34 8.94
N PRO A 212 11.16 17.12 9.79
CA PRO A 212 12.46 16.70 10.32
C PRO A 212 12.46 15.31 10.97
N LEU A 213 11.35 14.94 11.64
CA LEU A 213 11.22 13.61 12.26
C LEU A 213 11.05 12.51 11.20
N GLN A 214 10.24 12.74 10.17
CA GLN A 214 10.05 11.77 9.07
C GLN A 214 11.33 11.61 8.25
N GLU A 215 12.06 12.69 7.99
CA GLU A 215 13.37 12.60 7.33
C GLU A 215 14.36 11.77 8.15
N ARG A 216 14.41 11.98 9.46
CA ARG A 216 15.27 11.21 10.36
C ARG A 216 14.88 9.73 10.42
N GLN A 217 13.59 9.39 10.36
CA GLN A 217 13.15 7.99 10.25
C GLN A 217 13.72 7.28 9.01
N MET A 218 13.99 8.01 7.92
CA MET A 218 14.63 7.44 6.74
C MET A 218 16.16 7.44 6.86
N THR A 219 16.72 8.59 7.18
CA THR A 219 18.16 8.88 7.00
C THR A 219 19.05 8.40 8.14
N THR A 220 18.49 8.03 9.30
CA THR A 220 19.27 7.51 10.44
C THR A 220 19.43 5.98 10.40
N VAL A 221 18.90 5.32 9.37
CA VAL A 221 19.00 3.86 9.19
C VAL A 221 20.41 3.49 8.73
N PRO A 222 21.20 2.74 9.53
CA PRO A 222 22.60 2.46 9.24
C PRO A 222 22.81 1.37 8.17
N ASP A 223 21.80 0.55 7.89
CA ASP A 223 21.91 -0.63 7.02
C ASP A 223 22.42 -0.27 5.63
N ARG A 224 23.47 -0.96 5.16
CA ARG A 224 24.18 -0.61 3.91
C ARG A 224 23.29 -0.66 2.66
N ASN A 225 22.15 -1.34 2.72
CA ASN A 225 21.19 -1.44 1.63
C ASN A 225 20.23 -0.26 1.48
N VAL A 226 20.31 0.74 2.36
CA VAL A 226 19.40 1.88 2.40
C VAL A 226 20.09 3.12 1.85
N HIS A 227 19.54 3.67 0.77
CA HIS A 227 20.04 4.84 0.08
C HIS A 227 19.00 5.96 0.09
N CYS A 228 19.23 6.97 0.93
CA CYS A 228 18.38 8.15 1.04
C CYS A 228 18.89 9.26 0.10
N ILE A 229 18.02 9.73 -0.78
CA ILE A 229 18.32 10.74 -1.81
C ILE A 229 17.46 11.98 -1.52
N ALA A 230 18.08 13.03 -0.98
CA ALA A 230 17.46 14.35 -0.89
C ALA A 230 17.52 15.00 -2.28
N VAL A 231 16.36 15.29 -2.86
CA VAL A 231 16.23 15.85 -4.20
C VAL A 231 16.13 17.37 -4.10
N GLU A 232 16.95 18.10 -4.87
CA GLU A 232 16.90 19.55 -5.03
C GLU A 232 15.66 19.98 -5.83
N GLY A 233 14.47 19.80 -5.28
CA GLY A 233 13.21 20.04 -5.97
C GLY A 233 11.99 19.72 -5.13
N THR A 234 10.89 19.42 -5.81
CA THR A 234 9.61 19.06 -5.20
C THR A 234 9.40 17.55 -5.13
N PHE A 235 8.35 17.12 -4.42
CA PHE A 235 7.91 15.72 -4.47
C PHE A 235 7.55 15.30 -5.91
N ASP A 236 6.91 16.20 -6.67
CA ASP A 236 6.53 15.95 -8.06
C ASP A 236 7.75 15.76 -8.96
N ASP A 237 8.84 16.48 -8.71
CA ASP A 237 10.11 16.27 -9.40
C ASP A 237 10.69 14.88 -9.14
N GLY A 238 10.68 14.43 -7.88
CA GLY A 238 11.09 13.07 -7.51
C GLY A 238 10.20 12.01 -8.17
N GLN A 239 8.89 12.22 -8.20
CA GLN A 239 7.95 11.33 -8.90
C GLN A 239 8.15 11.33 -10.42
N ARG A 240 8.49 12.46 -11.02
CA ARG A 240 8.80 12.57 -12.45
C ARG A 240 10.05 11.77 -12.78
N VAL A 241 11.15 11.97 -12.05
CA VAL A 241 12.41 11.23 -12.23
C VAL A 241 12.20 9.73 -12.05
N LEU A 242 11.43 9.33 -11.04
CA LEU A 242 11.02 7.95 -10.83
C LEU A 242 10.39 7.36 -12.10
N LYS A 243 9.36 8.04 -12.66
CA LYS A 243 8.68 7.59 -13.88
C LYS A 243 9.62 7.52 -15.08
N GLU A 244 10.48 8.52 -15.26
CA GLU A 244 11.47 8.56 -16.34
C GLU A 244 12.46 7.37 -16.28
N ILE A 245 12.87 6.96 -15.08
CA ILE A 245 13.72 5.78 -14.85
C ILE A 245 12.93 4.49 -15.08
N PHE A 246 11.69 4.39 -14.62
CA PHE A 246 10.85 3.20 -14.83
C PHE A 246 10.49 2.96 -16.31
N ASN A 247 10.42 4.02 -17.11
CA ASN A 247 10.25 3.95 -18.56
C ASN A 247 11.53 3.53 -19.31
N ASP A 248 12.69 3.51 -18.64
CA ASP A 248 13.94 3.00 -19.17
C ASP A 248 14.01 1.48 -19.02
N LEU A 249 13.47 0.76 -20.00
CA LEU A 249 13.40 -0.70 -19.95
C LEU A 249 14.76 -1.39 -19.91
N ALA A 250 15.81 -0.75 -20.45
CA ALA A 250 17.17 -1.30 -20.41
C ALA A 250 17.72 -1.20 -18.98
N PHE A 251 17.63 -0.01 -18.37
CA PHE A 251 18.07 0.21 -16.99
C PHE A 251 17.26 -0.64 -15.99
N LYS A 252 15.93 -0.71 -16.16
CA LYS A 252 15.05 -1.55 -15.34
C LYS A 252 15.47 -3.01 -15.35
N ARG A 253 15.78 -3.57 -16.54
CA ARG A 253 16.24 -4.97 -16.66
C ARG A 253 17.63 -5.17 -16.09
N GLN A 254 18.58 -4.30 -16.45
CA GLN A 254 19.97 -4.40 -16.00
C GLN A 254 20.07 -4.41 -14.47
N TYR A 255 19.30 -3.54 -13.80
CA TYR A 255 19.36 -3.37 -12.36
C TYR A 255 18.15 -3.99 -11.63
N HIS A 256 17.37 -4.88 -12.25
CA HIS A 256 16.25 -5.55 -11.58
C HIS A 256 15.35 -4.57 -10.78
N LEU A 257 14.99 -3.44 -11.41
CA LEU A 257 14.29 -2.38 -10.70
C LEU A 257 12.86 -2.79 -10.35
N GLY A 258 12.51 -2.61 -9.08
CA GLY A 258 11.15 -2.73 -8.58
C GLY A 258 10.69 -1.47 -7.87
N ALA A 259 9.39 -1.36 -7.65
CA ALA A 259 8.80 -0.29 -6.85
C ALA A 259 8.07 -0.89 -5.66
N VAL A 260 8.20 -0.28 -4.49
CA VAL A 260 7.30 -0.54 -3.35
C VAL A 260 6.14 0.44 -3.46
N ASN A 261 5.13 0.07 -4.26
CA ASN A 261 3.97 0.92 -4.52
C ASN A 261 2.76 0.51 -3.66
N SER A 262 1.77 1.39 -3.55
CA SER A 262 0.52 1.15 -2.80
C SER A 262 -0.40 0.13 -3.45
N VAL A 263 -0.09 -0.30 -4.67
CA VAL A 263 -0.92 -1.22 -5.45
C VAL A 263 -0.47 -2.67 -5.35
N ASN A 264 0.67 -3.00 -4.75
CA ASN A 264 1.06 -4.39 -4.55
C ASN A 264 -0.01 -5.16 -3.75
N TRP A 265 -0.48 -6.29 -4.26
CA TRP A 265 -1.57 -7.06 -3.65
C TRP A 265 -1.25 -7.51 -2.22
N ALA A 266 -0.02 -7.94 -1.92
CA ALA A 266 0.35 -8.37 -0.57
C ALA A 266 0.18 -7.25 0.47
N ARG A 267 0.25 -5.98 0.06
CA ARG A 267 -0.03 -4.86 0.97
C ARG A 267 -1.51 -4.79 1.35
N VAL A 268 -2.39 -4.94 0.38
CA VAL A 268 -3.85 -4.97 0.62
C VAL A 268 -4.18 -6.21 1.46
N LEU A 269 -3.64 -7.37 1.11
CA LEU A 269 -3.89 -8.61 1.83
C LEU A 269 -3.47 -8.54 3.30
N ALA A 270 -2.30 -7.95 3.61
CA ALA A 270 -1.89 -7.71 4.99
C ALA A 270 -2.84 -6.77 5.76
N GLN A 271 -3.50 -5.85 5.06
CA GLN A 271 -4.45 -4.93 5.65
C GLN A 271 -5.80 -5.59 5.94
N VAL A 272 -6.22 -6.60 5.16
CA VAL A 272 -7.47 -7.36 5.40
C VAL A 272 -7.50 -7.93 6.83
N VAL A 273 -6.34 -8.36 7.34
CA VAL A 273 -6.21 -9.02 8.64
C VAL A 273 -6.71 -8.14 9.80
N TYR A 274 -6.35 -6.86 9.85
CA TYR A 274 -6.75 -6.03 10.99
C TYR A 274 -8.24 -5.70 11.02
N TYR A 275 -8.96 -5.85 9.91
CA TYR A 275 -10.42 -5.73 9.91
C TYR A 275 -11.08 -6.90 10.63
N PHE A 276 -10.62 -8.14 10.39
CA PHE A 276 -11.06 -9.31 11.16
C PHE A 276 -10.67 -9.15 12.63
N TRP A 277 -9.41 -8.80 12.90
CA TRP A 277 -8.91 -8.60 14.25
C TRP A 277 -9.75 -7.57 15.02
N ALA A 278 -9.89 -6.35 14.50
CA ALA A 278 -10.58 -5.27 15.16
C ALA A 278 -12.06 -5.59 15.38
N ALA A 279 -12.73 -6.18 14.38
CA ALA A 279 -14.12 -6.59 14.51
C ALA A 279 -14.29 -7.67 15.60
N PHE A 280 -13.39 -8.67 15.68
CA PHE A 280 -13.44 -9.67 16.75
C PHE A 280 -13.24 -9.06 18.14
N ARG A 281 -12.21 -8.22 18.31
CA ARG A 281 -11.91 -7.57 19.59
C ARG A 281 -13.05 -6.65 20.05
N VAL A 282 -13.62 -5.84 19.16
CA VAL A 282 -14.72 -4.93 19.51
C VAL A 282 -16.00 -5.70 19.81
N ARG A 283 -16.32 -6.76 19.08
CA ARG A 283 -17.48 -7.61 19.40
C ARG A 283 -17.36 -8.29 20.76
N GLU A 284 -16.15 -8.73 21.11
CA GLU A 284 -15.86 -9.28 22.44
C GLU A 284 -16.05 -8.24 23.56
N GLN A 285 -15.61 -6.99 23.34
CA GLN A 285 -15.75 -5.91 24.31
C GLN A 285 -17.19 -5.38 24.44
N SER A 286 -17.94 -5.33 23.32
CA SER A 286 -19.26 -4.69 23.26
C SER A 286 -20.45 -5.63 23.31
N GLY A 287 -20.25 -6.94 23.05
CA GLY A 287 -21.33 -7.90 22.85
C GLY A 287 -22.08 -7.77 21.51
N ALA A 288 -21.68 -6.86 20.63
CA ALA A 288 -22.33 -6.64 19.34
C ALA A 288 -22.10 -7.81 18.35
N GLN A 289 -23.02 -7.98 17.39
CA GLN A 289 -22.87 -9.00 16.34
C GLN A 289 -22.08 -8.52 15.13
N ALA A 290 -22.04 -7.22 14.89
CA ALA A 290 -21.29 -6.59 13.82
C ALA A 290 -20.74 -5.24 14.29
N VAL A 291 -19.93 -4.63 13.44
CA VAL A 291 -19.35 -3.28 13.64
C VAL A 291 -19.47 -2.47 12.36
N GLN A 292 -19.33 -1.15 12.46
CA GLN A 292 -18.96 -0.31 11.31
C GLN A 292 -17.55 0.21 11.47
N VAL A 293 -16.84 0.46 10.37
CA VAL A 293 -15.43 0.87 10.40
C VAL A 293 -15.21 2.16 9.62
N ALA A 294 -14.75 3.21 10.29
CA ALA A 294 -14.36 4.48 9.70
C ALA A 294 -12.88 4.52 9.37
N VAL A 295 -12.58 4.90 8.13
CA VAL A 295 -11.24 4.80 7.53
C VAL A 295 -10.82 6.15 6.95
N PRO A 296 -9.82 6.83 7.55
CA PRO A 296 -9.12 7.94 6.91
C PRO A 296 -8.52 7.48 5.58
N THR A 297 -9.07 7.96 4.47
CA THR A 297 -8.83 7.38 3.15
C THR A 297 -8.14 8.35 2.20
N GLY A 298 -6.97 7.94 1.71
CA GLY A 298 -6.30 8.55 0.56
C GLY A 298 -6.33 7.62 -0.67
N ASN A 299 -5.29 6.80 -0.84
CA ASN A 299 -5.11 5.91 -2.00
C ASN A 299 -6.07 4.71 -2.10
N PHE A 300 -7.13 4.66 -1.29
CA PHE A 300 -8.17 3.62 -1.23
C PHE A 300 -7.72 2.20 -0.83
N GLY A 301 -6.42 1.92 -0.65
CA GLY A 301 -5.94 0.56 -0.33
C GLY A 301 -6.44 0.01 1.01
N ASP A 302 -6.45 0.86 2.04
CA ASP A 302 -6.88 0.52 3.40
C ASP A 302 -8.37 0.13 3.42
N ILE A 303 -9.25 1.06 3.03
CA ILE A 303 -10.69 0.79 3.00
C ILE A 303 -11.07 -0.31 2.01
N PHE A 304 -10.30 -0.50 0.93
CA PHE A 304 -10.48 -1.63 0.03
C PHE A 304 -10.15 -2.96 0.70
N ALA A 305 -9.14 -3.04 1.57
CA ALA A 305 -8.94 -4.22 2.40
C ALA A 305 -10.14 -4.48 3.35
N GLY A 306 -10.77 -3.42 3.86
CA GLY A 306 -12.03 -3.53 4.61
C GLY A 306 -13.17 -4.08 3.76
N TYR A 307 -13.27 -3.64 2.51
CA TYR A 307 -14.24 -4.17 1.54
C TYR A 307 -14.00 -5.66 1.24
N ILE A 308 -12.74 -6.07 1.06
CA ILE A 308 -12.39 -7.48 0.89
C ILE A 308 -12.74 -8.29 2.14
N ALA A 309 -12.42 -7.81 3.35
CA ALA A 309 -12.78 -8.47 4.59
C ALA A 309 -14.31 -8.66 4.71
N LEU A 310 -15.09 -7.62 4.42
CA LEU A 310 -16.56 -7.70 4.40
C LEU A 310 -17.06 -8.74 3.39
N ARG A 311 -16.54 -8.72 2.15
CA ARG A 311 -16.91 -9.67 1.09
C ARG A 311 -16.55 -11.12 1.45
N MET A 312 -15.47 -11.34 2.20
CA MET A 312 -15.09 -12.65 2.74
C MET A 312 -16.02 -13.13 3.86
N GLY A 313 -16.76 -12.22 4.51
CA GLY A 313 -17.69 -12.52 5.59
C GLY A 313 -17.27 -12.01 6.97
N ALA A 314 -16.31 -11.07 7.07
CA ALA A 314 -16.04 -10.39 8.33
C ALA A 314 -17.32 -9.75 8.90
N PRO A 315 -17.50 -9.70 10.23
CA PRO A 315 -18.71 -9.16 10.86
C PRO A 315 -18.72 -7.61 10.83
N ILE A 316 -18.80 -7.05 9.62
CA ILE A 316 -18.78 -5.62 9.31
C ILE A 316 -20.08 -5.28 8.57
N GLU A 317 -20.83 -4.33 9.10
CA GLU A 317 -22.08 -3.86 8.49
C GLU A 317 -21.83 -2.75 7.46
N ARG A 318 -20.88 -1.85 7.75
CA ARG A 318 -20.62 -0.66 6.95
C ARG A 318 -19.17 -0.19 7.03
N LEU A 319 -18.67 0.35 5.93
CA LEU A 319 -17.40 1.06 5.82
C LEU A 319 -17.68 2.56 5.65
N ILE A 320 -17.12 3.39 6.53
CA ILE A 320 -17.22 4.85 6.46
C ILE A 320 -15.93 5.39 5.86
N LEU A 321 -16.01 5.91 4.64
CA LEU A 321 -14.92 6.55 3.93
C LEU A 321 -14.77 8.01 4.38
N ALA A 322 -13.68 8.32 5.05
CA ALA A 322 -13.38 9.68 5.49
C ALA A 322 -12.26 10.30 4.64
N THR A 323 -12.61 11.32 3.85
CA THR A 323 -11.62 12.16 3.12
C THR A 323 -11.36 13.45 3.86
N ASN A 324 -10.20 14.06 3.62
CA ASN A 324 -9.97 15.46 3.96
C ASN A 324 -10.55 16.37 2.86
N GLU A 325 -10.07 17.62 2.74
CA GLU A 325 -10.48 18.55 1.67
C GLU A 325 -10.28 18.01 0.24
N ASN A 326 -9.41 17.01 0.05
CA ASN A 326 -9.22 16.30 -1.20
C ASN A 326 -10.25 15.17 -1.33
N ASP A 327 -11.46 15.54 -1.74
CA ASP A 327 -12.68 14.75 -1.52
C ASP A 327 -13.15 13.92 -2.73
N ILE A 328 -12.27 13.64 -3.71
CA ILE A 328 -12.65 12.94 -4.96
C ILE A 328 -13.39 11.63 -4.70
N LEU A 329 -13.01 10.89 -3.66
CA LEU A 329 -13.68 9.65 -3.26
C LEU A 329 -15.03 9.92 -2.60
N SER A 330 -15.13 10.92 -1.72
CA SER A 330 -16.41 11.29 -1.11
C SER A 330 -17.45 11.73 -2.15
N ARG A 331 -17.03 12.51 -3.16
CA ARG A 331 -17.90 12.87 -4.29
C ARG A 331 -18.32 11.66 -5.11
N PHE A 332 -17.43 10.72 -5.34
CA PHE A 332 -17.77 9.49 -6.04
C PHE A 332 -18.81 8.65 -5.27
N PHE A 333 -18.58 8.35 -4.00
CA PHE A 333 -19.50 7.50 -3.23
C PHE A 333 -20.86 8.16 -2.96
N ASN A 334 -20.93 9.49 -2.94
CA ASN A 334 -22.20 10.20 -2.72
C ASN A 334 -22.95 10.55 -4.02
N ARG A 335 -22.27 10.71 -5.16
CA ARG A 335 -22.85 11.29 -6.39
C ARG A 335 -22.39 10.63 -7.69
N GLY A 336 -21.55 9.60 -7.60
CA GLY A 336 -20.95 8.94 -8.75
C GLY A 336 -19.85 9.75 -9.47
N ASP A 337 -19.47 10.92 -8.97
CA ASP A 337 -18.51 11.83 -9.60
C ASP A 337 -17.06 11.56 -9.16
N TYR A 338 -16.26 10.98 -10.05
CA TYR A 338 -14.81 10.79 -9.87
C TYR A 338 -14.05 11.69 -10.85
N SER A 339 -13.91 12.97 -10.51
CA SER A 339 -13.20 13.97 -11.32
C SER A 339 -12.05 14.62 -10.56
N LEU A 340 -10.94 14.92 -11.24
CA LEU A 340 -9.83 15.64 -10.65
C LEU A 340 -10.26 17.03 -10.19
N GLY A 341 -9.94 17.38 -8.95
CA GLY A 341 -9.91 18.73 -8.44
C GLY A 341 -8.47 19.23 -8.25
N THR A 342 -8.34 20.38 -7.61
CA THR A 342 -7.04 20.92 -7.18
C THR A 342 -6.60 20.23 -5.89
N VAL A 343 -5.34 19.78 -5.83
CA VAL A 343 -4.76 19.29 -4.57
C VAL A 343 -4.69 20.45 -3.58
N SER A 344 -5.36 20.32 -2.45
CA SER A 344 -5.27 21.27 -1.33
C SER A 344 -4.33 20.69 -0.28
N PRO A 345 -3.25 21.37 0.12
CA PRO A 345 -2.45 20.95 1.27
C PRO A 345 -3.28 21.01 2.55
N THR A 346 -3.24 19.95 3.36
CA THR A 346 -4.01 19.84 4.61
C THR A 346 -3.11 19.47 5.80
N LEU A 347 -3.71 19.32 6.98
CA LEU A 347 -3.03 18.75 8.16
C LEU A 347 -2.83 17.23 8.07
N SER A 348 -3.46 16.55 7.10
CA SER A 348 -3.40 15.11 6.88
C SER A 348 -2.76 14.77 5.51
N PRO A 349 -1.48 15.12 5.29
CA PRO A 349 -0.85 15.12 3.97
C PRO A 349 -0.76 13.74 3.30
N SER A 350 -0.88 12.63 4.05
CA SER A 350 -0.95 11.29 3.44
C SER A 350 -2.27 11.03 2.71
N MET A 351 -3.28 11.89 2.89
CA MET A 351 -4.60 11.83 2.27
C MET A 351 -4.79 12.88 1.16
N ASP A 352 -3.81 13.77 0.94
CA ASP A 352 -3.87 14.84 -0.07
C ASP A 352 -3.65 14.28 -1.50
N ILE A 353 -4.65 13.56 -2.01
CA ILE A 353 -4.59 12.86 -3.29
C ILE A 353 -5.75 13.25 -4.20
N GLN A 354 -5.50 13.24 -5.51
CA GLN A 354 -6.53 13.44 -6.54
C GLN A 354 -6.74 12.20 -7.41
N VAL A 355 -5.88 11.18 -7.30
CA VAL A 355 -6.08 9.88 -7.94
C VAL A 355 -5.82 8.81 -6.90
N ALA A 356 -6.87 8.08 -6.55
CA ALA A 356 -6.80 7.01 -5.59
C ALA A 356 -6.38 5.71 -6.28
N SER A 357 -5.11 5.32 -6.13
CA SER A 357 -4.53 4.21 -6.90
C SER A 357 -5.29 2.88 -6.78
N ASN A 358 -5.81 2.51 -5.60
CA ASN A 358 -6.54 1.25 -5.42
C ASN A 358 -8.04 1.33 -5.77
N PHE A 359 -8.55 2.51 -6.14
CA PHE A 359 -9.96 2.67 -6.48
C PHE A 359 -10.37 1.81 -7.70
N GLU A 360 -9.46 1.57 -8.64
CA GLU A 360 -9.67 0.69 -9.79
C GLU A 360 -10.06 -0.74 -9.36
N ARG A 361 -9.52 -1.25 -8.24
CA ARG A 361 -9.90 -2.58 -7.72
C ARG A 361 -11.35 -2.64 -7.25
N TYR A 362 -11.81 -1.59 -6.59
CA TYR A 362 -13.21 -1.50 -6.20
C TYR A 362 -14.11 -1.31 -7.42
N LEU A 363 -13.70 -0.48 -8.40
CA LEU A 363 -14.44 -0.31 -9.64
C LEU A 363 -14.68 -1.66 -10.33
N TYR A 364 -13.66 -2.52 -10.42
CA TYR A 364 -13.80 -3.87 -10.98
C TYR A 364 -14.99 -4.63 -10.37
N TYR A 365 -15.11 -4.70 -9.04
CA TYR A 365 -16.26 -5.33 -8.39
C TYR A 365 -17.56 -4.54 -8.61
N ARG A 366 -17.50 -3.20 -8.52
CA ARG A 366 -18.69 -2.34 -8.64
C ARG A 366 -19.39 -2.47 -9.99
N ILE A 367 -18.63 -2.68 -11.06
CA ILE A 367 -19.16 -2.80 -12.41
C ILE A 367 -19.37 -4.27 -12.85
N GLY A 368 -19.44 -5.20 -11.89
CA GLY A 368 -19.79 -6.60 -12.13
C GLY A 368 -18.64 -7.46 -12.64
N GLU A 369 -17.42 -7.19 -12.17
CA GLU A 369 -16.21 -7.98 -12.47
C GLU A 369 -15.86 -7.98 -13.98
N ASP A 370 -16.32 -6.97 -14.71
CA ASP A 370 -16.11 -6.78 -16.15
C ASP A 370 -14.84 -5.98 -16.45
N SER A 371 -13.77 -6.71 -16.78
CA SER A 371 -12.48 -6.13 -17.16
C SER A 371 -12.54 -5.19 -18.35
N THR A 372 -13.47 -5.39 -19.30
CA THR A 372 -13.60 -4.53 -20.48
C THR A 372 -14.13 -3.17 -20.08
N ARG A 373 -15.18 -3.14 -19.26
CA ARG A 373 -15.72 -1.89 -18.73
C ARG A 373 -14.72 -1.17 -17.82
N VAL A 374 -13.89 -1.88 -17.04
CA VAL A 374 -12.78 -1.23 -16.29
C VAL A 374 -11.83 -0.52 -17.25
N ARG A 375 -11.38 -1.20 -18.31
CA ARG A 375 -10.47 -0.59 -19.31
C ARG A 375 -11.08 0.68 -19.92
N ASP A 376 -12.35 0.63 -20.31
CA ASP A 376 -13.04 1.76 -20.94
C ASP A 376 -13.18 2.95 -19.98
N LEU A 377 -13.51 2.69 -18.71
CA LEU A 377 -13.55 3.71 -17.66
C LEU A 377 -12.16 4.32 -17.42
N MET A 378 -11.12 3.50 -17.29
CA MET A 378 -9.76 3.98 -17.06
C MET A 378 -9.21 4.78 -18.26
N ALA A 379 -9.53 4.37 -19.49
CA ALA A 379 -9.20 5.13 -20.69
C ALA A 379 -9.94 6.47 -20.73
N THR A 380 -11.21 6.49 -20.34
CA THR A 380 -12.01 7.71 -20.21
C THR A 380 -11.42 8.65 -19.18
N PHE A 381 -11.06 8.16 -17.99
CA PHE A 381 -10.40 8.97 -16.97
C PHE A 381 -9.05 9.53 -17.41
N ALA A 382 -8.24 8.73 -18.11
CA ALA A 382 -6.95 9.17 -18.61
C ALA A 382 -7.08 10.35 -19.60
N ARG A 383 -8.12 10.32 -20.44
CA ARG A 383 -8.42 11.36 -21.43
C ARG A 383 -9.10 12.58 -20.81
N ASP A 384 -10.19 12.35 -20.06
CA ASP A 384 -11.13 13.39 -19.65
C ASP A 384 -10.91 13.86 -18.21
N ARG A 385 -10.03 13.18 -17.46
CA ARG A 385 -9.76 13.42 -16.02
C ARG A 385 -11.01 13.32 -15.14
N LYS A 386 -12.02 12.60 -15.64
CA LYS A 386 -13.33 12.44 -15.04
C LYS A 386 -13.96 11.11 -15.45
N ILE A 387 -14.58 10.46 -14.49
CA ILE A 387 -15.56 9.38 -14.67
C ILE A 387 -16.84 9.79 -13.94
N THR A 388 -17.99 9.41 -14.47
CA THR A 388 -19.26 9.45 -13.74
C THR A 388 -19.94 8.10 -13.85
N ILE A 389 -20.34 7.52 -12.71
CA ILE A 389 -21.14 6.29 -12.65
C ILE A 389 -22.50 6.66 -12.07
N GLN A 390 -23.56 6.47 -12.85
CA GLN A 390 -24.94 6.69 -12.40
C GLN A 390 -25.50 5.38 -11.87
N ASP A 391 -25.64 5.26 -10.56
CA ASP A 391 -26.30 4.13 -9.89
C ASP A 391 -26.76 4.52 -8.47
N ASP A 392 -27.45 3.61 -7.77
CA ASP A 392 -28.03 3.83 -6.44
C ASP A 392 -26.99 3.85 -5.29
N GLY A 393 -25.69 3.93 -5.60
CA GLY A 393 -24.60 3.84 -4.63
C GLY A 393 -24.35 2.40 -4.15
N ASP A 394 -23.28 2.20 -3.38
CA ASP A 394 -22.98 0.92 -2.75
C ASP A 394 -23.42 0.97 -1.28
N PRO A 395 -24.43 0.19 -0.86
CA PRO A 395 -25.00 0.26 0.48
C PRO A 395 -24.00 -0.07 1.60
N VAL A 396 -22.87 -0.72 1.28
CA VAL A 396 -21.84 -1.01 2.28
C VAL A 396 -20.98 0.21 2.61
N PHE A 397 -21.02 1.27 1.80
CA PHE A 397 -20.24 2.49 2.00
C PHE A 397 -21.11 3.66 2.47
N ALA A 398 -20.62 4.36 3.48
CA ALA A 398 -20.93 5.76 3.72
C ALA A 398 -19.68 6.59 3.45
N ALA A 399 -19.81 7.85 3.02
CA ALA A 399 -18.66 8.68 2.72
C ALA A 399 -18.85 10.13 3.18
N GLY A 400 -17.83 10.69 3.80
CA GLY A 400 -17.81 12.06 4.28
C GLY A 400 -16.48 12.76 4.06
N ARG A 401 -16.54 14.09 4.22
CA ARG A 401 -15.40 15.00 4.16
C ARG A 401 -15.22 15.64 5.53
N GLY A 402 -14.04 15.51 6.13
CA GLY A 402 -13.64 16.23 7.34
C GLY A 402 -12.58 17.28 6.98
N ASP A 403 -12.90 18.56 7.14
CA ASP A 403 -11.95 19.63 6.84
C ASP A 403 -10.98 19.91 8.00
N THR A 404 -10.05 20.83 7.78
CA THR A 404 -9.04 21.25 8.77
C THR A 404 -9.66 21.74 10.08
N ALA A 405 -10.80 22.45 10.02
CA ALA A 405 -11.48 22.93 11.22
C ALA A 405 -12.06 21.77 12.03
N MET A 406 -12.76 20.84 11.36
CA MET A 406 -13.26 19.60 11.97
C MET A 406 -12.13 18.74 12.55
N THR A 407 -10.99 18.69 11.85
CA THR A 407 -9.80 17.93 12.28
C THR A 407 -9.24 18.50 13.58
N LEU A 408 -9.02 19.81 13.66
CA LEU A 408 -8.49 20.48 14.85
C LEU A 408 -9.47 20.37 16.03
N ASP A 409 -10.77 20.55 15.78
CA ASP A 409 -11.82 20.40 16.78
C ASP A 409 -11.86 18.97 17.35
N ALA A 410 -11.78 17.93 16.50
CA ALA A 410 -11.73 16.55 16.96
C ALA A 410 -10.50 16.27 17.84
N ILE A 411 -9.31 16.73 17.44
CA ILE A 411 -8.09 16.60 18.27
C ILE A 411 -8.30 17.26 19.65
N GLN A 412 -8.84 18.48 19.66
CA GLN A 412 -9.07 19.22 20.90
C GLN A 412 -10.11 18.54 21.80
N ARG A 413 -11.25 18.10 21.24
CA ARG A 413 -12.33 17.45 21.99
C ARG A 413 -11.88 16.12 22.59
N TYR A 414 -11.24 15.26 21.80
CA TYR A 414 -10.83 13.93 22.28
C TYR A 414 -9.74 14.02 23.34
N HIS A 415 -8.81 14.96 23.19
CA HIS A 415 -7.82 15.21 24.23
C HIS A 415 -8.49 15.72 25.52
N LYS A 416 -9.40 16.70 25.41
CA LYS A 416 -10.07 17.31 26.58
C LYS A 416 -11.02 16.33 27.30
N GLN A 417 -11.78 15.54 26.56
CA GLN A 417 -12.85 14.70 27.11
C GLN A 417 -12.38 13.29 27.49
N HIS A 418 -11.36 12.76 26.81
CA HIS A 418 -10.93 11.38 26.95
C HIS A 418 -9.44 11.22 27.26
N GLY A 419 -8.66 12.31 27.26
CA GLY A 419 -7.21 12.25 27.41
C GLY A 419 -6.50 11.59 26.21
N TYR A 420 -7.22 11.40 25.09
CA TYR A 420 -6.70 10.70 23.90
C TYR A 420 -6.31 11.71 22.82
N ILE A 421 -5.05 11.70 22.38
CA ILE A 421 -4.55 12.61 21.34
C ILE A 421 -4.62 11.91 19.99
N LEU A 422 -5.48 12.42 19.11
CA LEU A 422 -5.59 11.96 17.73
C LEU A 422 -4.49 12.60 16.88
N ASP A 423 -3.88 11.82 15.99
CA ASP A 423 -3.16 12.40 14.86
C ASP A 423 -4.19 13.00 13.86
N PRO A 424 -3.80 13.97 13.01
CA PRO A 424 -4.72 14.64 12.09
C PRO A 424 -5.44 13.68 11.12
N HIS A 425 -4.83 12.56 10.72
CA HIS A 425 -5.49 11.58 9.85
C HIS A 425 -6.60 10.85 10.61
N THR A 426 -6.28 10.35 11.81
CA THR A 426 -7.29 9.70 12.68
C THR A 426 -8.41 10.66 13.04
N ALA A 427 -8.09 11.93 13.30
CA ALA A 427 -9.07 12.97 13.59
C ALA A 427 -10.06 13.21 12.45
N VAL A 428 -9.62 13.17 11.18
CA VAL A 428 -10.54 13.18 10.02
C VAL A 428 -11.49 11.97 10.06
N GLY A 429 -10.95 10.77 10.32
CA GLY A 429 -11.75 9.55 10.44
C GLY A 429 -12.81 9.65 11.54
N VAL A 430 -12.43 10.13 12.72
CA VAL A 430 -13.31 10.33 13.88
C VAL A 430 -14.39 11.38 13.58
N ALA A 431 -14.00 12.56 13.08
CA ALA A 431 -14.95 13.64 12.79
C ALA A 431 -16.01 13.24 11.76
N VAL A 432 -15.60 12.49 10.72
CA VAL A 432 -16.55 11.95 9.73
C VAL A 432 -17.41 10.84 10.35
N ALA A 433 -16.84 9.94 11.15
CA ALA A 433 -17.57 8.85 11.80
C ALA A 433 -18.71 9.37 12.69
N GLU A 434 -18.50 10.47 13.41
CA GLU A 434 -19.50 11.13 14.25
C GLU A 434 -20.74 11.59 13.47
N SER A 435 -20.63 11.79 12.15
CA SER A 435 -21.77 12.14 11.27
C SER A 435 -22.60 10.93 10.85
N PHE A 436 -22.17 9.70 11.17
CA PHE A 436 -22.83 8.45 10.81
C PHE A 436 -23.13 7.59 12.06
N PRO A 437 -24.03 8.05 12.95
CA PRO A 437 -24.41 7.29 14.14
C PRO A 437 -25.00 5.93 13.74
N SER A 438 -24.73 4.91 14.54
CA SER A 438 -25.16 3.54 14.29
C SER A 438 -25.56 2.82 15.58
N GLN A 439 -26.37 1.77 15.44
CA GLN A 439 -26.71 0.85 16.52
C GLN A 439 -25.57 -0.14 16.81
N VAL A 440 -24.67 -0.35 15.85
CA VAL A 440 -23.46 -1.16 16.04
C VAL A 440 -22.26 -0.29 16.42
N PRO A 441 -21.29 -0.81 17.18
CA PRO A 441 -20.06 -0.11 17.52
C PRO A 441 -19.34 0.41 16.28
N THR A 442 -18.73 1.58 16.42
CA THR A 442 -17.92 2.20 15.36
C THR A 442 -16.44 2.09 15.71
N ILE A 443 -15.67 1.52 14.80
CA ILE A 443 -14.22 1.44 14.87
C ILE A 443 -13.62 2.55 14.01
N CYS A 444 -12.75 3.40 14.55
CA CYS A 444 -11.96 4.35 13.77
C CYS A 444 -10.53 3.84 13.66
N LEU A 445 -10.02 3.71 12.43
CA LEU A 445 -8.64 3.30 12.21
C LEU A 445 -7.68 4.45 12.51
N ALA A 446 -6.76 4.22 13.46
CA ALA A 446 -5.73 5.20 13.82
C ALA A 446 -4.47 4.95 13.00
N THR A 447 -4.30 5.73 11.94
CA THR A 447 -3.34 5.41 10.87
C THR A 447 -1.92 5.88 11.15
N ALA A 448 -1.72 6.77 12.13
CA ALA A 448 -0.40 7.22 12.55
C ALA A 448 -0.40 7.65 14.02
N HIS A 449 0.77 7.58 14.65
CA HIS A 449 0.95 8.11 16.00
C HIS A 449 0.98 9.66 15.95
N PRO A 450 0.34 10.38 16.90
CA PRO A 450 0.26 11.84 16.89
C PRO A 450 1.62 12.55 16.89
N ALA A 451 2.65 11.94 17.50
CA ALA A 451 4.02 12.47 17.51
C ALA A 451 4.66 12.63 16.13
N LYS A 452 4.08 12.03 15.08
CA LYS A 452 4.53 12.24 13.70
C LYS A 452 4.12 13.60 13.12
N PHE A 453 3.12 14.25 13.70
CA PHE A 453 2.49 15.47 13.20
C PHE A 453 2.45 16.58 14.25
N SER A 454 3.58 16.82 14.92
CA SER A 454 3.71 17.81 16.00
C SER A 454 3.18 19.21 15.66
N ALA A 455 3.29 19.65 14.41
CA ALA A 455 2.74 20.92 13.95
C ALA A 455 1.21 20.97 14.08
N ALA A 456 0.50 19.92 13.65
CA ALA A 456 -0.95 19.82 13.77
C ALA A 456 -1.38 19.71 15.24
N ILE A 457 -0.63 18.95 16.05
CA ILE A 457 -0.88 18.83 17.49
C ILE A 457 -0.70 20.17 18.21
N THR A 458 0.37 20.89 17.90
CA THR A 458 0.62 22.24 18.45
C THR A 458 -0.49 23.22 18.05
N GLN A 459 -0.93 23.16 16.80
CA GLN A 459 -2.02 24.01 16.32
C GLN A 459 -3.34 23.72 17.03
N ALA A 460 -3.67 22.45 17.31
CA ALA A 460 -4.91 22.06 17.97
C ALA A 460 -4.90 22.30 19.48
N LEU A 461 -3.77 22.04 20.15
CA LEU A 461 -3.68 21.97 21.61
C LEU A 461 -2.88 23.12 22.24
N GLY A 462 -2.27 24.00 21.43
CA GLY A 462 -1.42 25.09 21.89
C GLY A 462 -0.02 24.67 22.34
N ALA A 463 0.29 23.37 22.32
CA ALA A 463 1.59 22.81 22.67
C ALA A 463 1.82 21.45 21.98
N ASP A 464 3.08 21.09 21.76
CA ASP A 464 3.46 19.76 21.27
C ASP A 464 3.43 18.74 22.42
N LEU A 465 2.25 18.18 22.67
CA LEU A 465 2.01 17.19 23.72
C LEU A 465 2.29 15.75 23.28
N ALA A 466 2.41 15.51 21.98
CA ALA A 466 2.56 14.17 21.43
C ALA A 466 4.04 13.85 21.19
N LYS A 467 4.64 13.07 22.10
CA LYS A 467 6.03 12.60 21.97
C LYS A 467 6.08 11.09 21.95
N HIS A 468 7.10 10.54 21.32
CA HIS A 468 7.35 9.10 21.31
C HIS A 468 8.86 8.81 21.48
N PRO A 469 9.27 7.93 22.42
CA PRO A 469 10.68 7.63 22.67
C PRO A 469 11.46 7.24 21.41
N ALA A 470 10.84 6.45 20.53
CA ALA A 470 11.46 6.04 19.27
C ALA A 470 11.80 7.21 18.34
N LEU A 471 10.97 8.27 18.30
CA LEU A 471 11.23 9.47 17.48
C LEU A 471 12.26 10.40 18.14
N GLU A 472 12.19 10.53 19.48
CA GLU A 472 13.15 11.32 20.25
C GLU A 472 14.57 10.76 20.10
N ALA A 473 14.72 9.43 20.10
CA ALA A 473 15.99 8.76 19.90
C ALA A 473 16.67 9.12 18.56
N LEU A 474 15.89 9.43 17.51
CA LEU A 474 16.42 9.75 16.18
C LEU A 474 17.08 11.14 16.10
N LYS A 475 16.74 12.06 17.02
CA LYS A 475 17.19 13.46 16.97
C LYS A 475 18.72 13.61 17.05
N ASN A 476 19.38 12.67 17.72
CA ASN A 476 20.82 12.70 17.94
C ASN A 476 21.61 11.71 17.07
N LEU A 477 20.92 10.91 16.23
CA LEU A 477 21.59 9.96 15.35
C LEU A 477 22.19 10.65 14.13
N PRO A 478 23.33 10.12 13.60
CA PRO A 478 23.91 10.61 12.37
C PRO A 478 22.96 10.38 11.19
N VAL A 479 22.81 11.40 10.36
CA VAL A 479 22.00 11.38 9.15
C VAL A 479 22.88 10.91 7.98
N ARG A 480 22.42 9.91 7.24
CA ARG A 480 23.03 9.45 5.98
C ARG A 480 22.09 9.69 4.82
N ARG A 481 22.44 10.67 3.99
CA ARG A 481 21.74 11.00 2.74
C ARG A 481 22.73 11.56 1.73
N VAL A 482 22.37 11.51 0.45
CA VAL A 482 23.02 12.28 -0.61
C VAL A 482 22.04 13.33 -1.13
N THR A 483 22.55 14.51 -1.50
CA THR A 483 21.74 15.54 -2.17
C THR A 483 22.00 15.45 -3.68
N LEU A 484 20.95 15.29 -4.48
CA LEU A 484 21.04 15.14 -5.94
C LEU A 484 20.05 16.07 -6.66
N LYS A 485 20.41 16.50 -7.87
CA LYS A 485 19.48 17.17 -8.79
C LYS A 485 18.37 16.21 -9.24
N PRO A 486 17.14 16.70 -9.49
CA PRO A 486 16.02 15.91 -10.00
C PRO A 486 16.16 15.56 -11.50
N GLU A 487 17.26 14.89 -11.85
CA GLU A 487 17.60 14.49 -13.21
C GLU A 487 17.77 12.97 -13.30
N LYS A 488 17.12 12.35 -14.28
CA LYS A 488 17.19 10.89 -14.54
C LYS A 488 18.63 10.38 -14.56
N SER A 489 19.51 11.02 -15.33
CA SER A 489 20.91 10.60 -15.50
C SER A 489 21.70 10.64 -14.20
N VAL A 490 21.48 11.66 -13.37
CA VAL A 490 22.16 11.83 -12.08
C VAL A 490 21.76 10.72 -11.11
N VAL A 491 20.46 10.43 -10.99
CA VAL A 491 19.96 9.36 -10.11
C VAL A 491 20.41 7.98 -10.61
N GLN A 492 20.34 7.72 -11.92
CA GLN A 492 20.84 6.47 -12.51
C GLN A 492 22.34 6.25 -12.24
N ALA A 493 23.16 7.30 -12.39
CA ALA A 493 24.60 7.23 -12.14
C ALA A 493 24.90 6.92 -10.67
N TYR A 494 24.18 7.55 -9.74
CA TYR A 494 24.30 7.26 -8.31
C TYR A 494 23.93 5.82 -7.98
N MET A 495 22.77 5.34 -8.48
CA MET A 495 22.34 3.96 -8.27
C MET A 495 23.34 2.95 -8.81
N ALA A 496 23.83 3.14 -10.04
CA ALA A 496 24.82 2.27 -10.66
C ALA A 496 26.11 2.20 -9.82
N ALA A 497 26.58 3.34 -9.29
CA ALA A 497 27.77 3.41 -8.48
C ALA A 497 27.62 2.70 -7.12
N GLU A 498 26.47 2.86 -6.44
CA GLU A 498 26.22 2.16 -5.17
C GLU A 498 26.05 0.65 -5.36
N LEU A 499 25.33 0.24 -6.41
CA LEU A 499 25.11 -1.17 -6.73
C LEU A 499 26.41 -1.88 -7.14
N ALA A 500 27.35 -1.18 -7.76
CA ALA A 500 28.67 -1.74 -8.10
C ALA A 500 29.56 -2.00 -6.87
N ARG A 501 29.26 -1.38 -5.71
CA ARG A 501 29.99 -1.60 -4.45
C ARG A 501 29.45 -2.75 -3.61
N ARG A 502 28.36 -3.38 -4.05
CA ARG A 502 27.61 -4.45 -3.36
C ARG A 502 27.77 -5.78 -4.08
#